data_AF-A0A7L3J7B8-F1
#
_entry.id   AF-A0A7L3J7B8-F1
#
_cell.length_a   1.000
_cell.length_b   1.000
_cell.length_c   1.000
_cell.angle_alpha   90.00
_cell.angle_beta   90.00
_cell.angle_gamma   90.00
#
_symmetry.space_group_name_H-M   'P 1'
#
loop_
_entity.id
_entity.type
_entity.pdbx_description
1 polymer ?
#
loop_
_entity_poly.entity_id
_entity_poly.type
_entity_poly.pdbx_seq_one_letter_code
_entity_poly.pdbx_strand_id
1 'polypeptide(L)'
;RDLPDNPAVEWDTQLLATFVLKHIEANNINLVVTFDAGGVSGHANHISLYTALRYKYCCFEIFILFLWLGCRVLVLESVNLFRKYISVLDVPISCLLPRDALFILTEEETEQAR
;
A
#
# COMPACT_ATOMS: atom_id res chain seq x y z
N ARG A 1 4.47 -17.22 14.92
CA ARG A 1 4.06 -16.65 13.62
C ARG A 1 4.71 -15.29 13.55
N ASP A 2 5.59 -15.06 12.58
CA ASP A 2 6.45 -13.86 12.55
C ASP A 2 5.66 -12.59 12.19
N LEU A 3 4.47 -12.75 11.61
CA LEU A 3 3.52 -11.68 11.27
C LEU A 3 2.13 -12.04 11.85
N PRO A 4 1.82 -11.63 13.10
CA PRO A 4 0.51 -11.90 13.71
C PRO A 4 -0.57 -10.99 13.13
N ASP A 5 -1.76 -11.55 12.90
CA ASP A 5 -2.92 -10.78 12.45
C ASP A 5 -3.57 -10.06 13.64
N ASN A 6 -2.98 -8.93 14.02
CA ASN A 6 -3.46 -8.08 15.11
C ASN A 6 -3.30 -6.60 14.72
N PRO A 7 -4.38 -5.79 14.74
CA PRO A 7 -4.35 -4.39 14.33
C PRO A 7 -3.48 -3.51 15.22
N ALA A 8 -3.14 -3.94 16.43
CA ALA A 8 -2.30 -3.21 17.37
C ALA A 8 -0.81 -3.58 17.27
N VAL A 9 -0.45 -4.56 16.43
CA VAL A 9 0.92 -5.07 16.33
C VAL A 9 1.57 -4.57 15.05
N GLU A 10 2.73 -3.94 15.19
CA GLU A 10 3.60 -3.60 14.07
C GLU A 10 4.33 -4.85 13.58
N TRP A 11 4.46 -4.97 12.26
CA TRP A 11 5.25 -5.99 11.62
C TRP A 11 6.66 -5.50 11.34
N ASP A 12 7.63 -6.41 11.41
CA ASP A 12 9.01 -6.14 11.00
C ASP A 12 9.03 -5.83 9.50
N THR A 13 9.42 -4.60 9.17
CA THR A 13 9.37 -4.08 7.80
C THR A 13 10.40 -4.73 6.88
N GLN A 14 11.55 -5.17 7.40
CA GLN A 14 12.59 -5.81 6.59
C GLN A 14 12.19 -7.24 6.21
N LEU A 15 11.67 -7.99 7.18
CA LEU A 15 11.15 -9.33 6.99
C LEU A 15 9.94 -9.31 6.05
N LEU A 16 9.04 -8.35 6.24
CA LEU A 16 7.87 -8.16 5.38
C LEU A 16 8.27 -7.84 3.94
N ALA A 17 9.20 -6.91 3.75
CA ALA A 17 9.68 -6.54 2.43
C ALA A 17 10.35 -7.74 1.73
N THR A 18 11.13 -8.54 2.46
CA THR A 18 11.73 -9.79 1.94
C THR A 18 10.69 -10.79 1.48
N PHE A 19 9.61 -10.98 2.27
CA PHE A 19 8.53 -11.90 1.89
C PHE A 19 7.76 -11.41 0.68
N VAL A 20 7.43 -10.12 0.63
CA VAL A 20 6.74 -9.55 -0.54
C VAL A 20 7.60 -9.67 -1.79
N LEU A 21 8.91 -9.40 -1.68
CA LEU A 21 9.85 -9.52 -2.79
C LEU A 21 9.87 -10.93 -3.37
N LYS A 22 10.09 -11.93 -2.51
CA LYS A 22 10.09 -13.34 -2.91
C LYS A 22 8.77 -13.74 -3.55
N HIS A 23 7.66 -13.19 -3.06
CA HIS A 23 6.34 -13.47 -3.63
C HIS A 23 6.15 -12.85 -5.01
N ILE A 24 6.62 -11.61 -5.22
CA ILE A 24 6.58 -10.94 -6.53
C ILE A 24 7.41 -11.71 -7.55
N GLU A 25 8.64 -12.07 -7.21
CA GLU A 25 9.56 -12.81 -8.10
C GLU A 25 9.03 -14.20 -8.45
N ALA A 26 8.56 -14.96 -7.45
CA ALA A 26 8.07 -16.32 -7.65
C ALA A 26 6.81 -16.37 -8.54
N ASN A 27 6.03 -15.30 -8.58
CA ASN A 27 4.75 -15.25 -9.30
C ASN A 27 4.76 -14.30 -10.50
N ASN A 28 5.88 -13.66 -10.83
CA ASN A 28 6.00 -12.65 -11.88
C ASN A 28 4.91 -11.55 -11.77
N ILE A 29 4.71 -11.01 -10.57
CA ILE A 29 3.69 -9.99 -10.30
C ILE A 29 4.12 -8.66 -10.91
N ASN A 30 3.21 -8.01 -11.64
CA ASN A 30 3.42 -6.69 -12.26
C ASN A 30 2.59 -5.57 -11.61
N LEU A 31 1.70 -5.91 -10.68
CA LEU A 31 0.83 -4.99 -9.96
C LEU A 31 0.62 -5.47 -8.53
N VAL A 32 0.97 -4.62 -7.57
CA VAL A 32 0.74 -4.83 -6.14
C VAL A 32 -0.33 -3.84 -5.69
N VAL A 33 -1.37 -4.34 -5.03
CA VAL A 33 -2.39 -3.49 -4.38
C VAL A 33 -2.22 -3.64 -2.87
N THR A 34 -2.01 -2.53 -2.17
CA THR A 34 -1.69 -2.51 -0.74
C THR A 34 -2.42 -1.37 -0.01
N PHE A 35 -2.17 -1.19 1.28
CA PHE A 35 -2.76 -0.11 2.08
C PHE A 35 -1.90 1.16 2.02
N ASP A 36 -2.54 2.31 2.23
CA ASP A 36 -1.84 3.59 2.36
C ASP A 36 -1.24 3.80 3.78
N ALA A 37 -0.67 4.98 4.00
CA ALA A 37 -0.12 5.40 5.28
C ALA A 37 -1.15 5.42 6.44
N GLY A 38 -2.44 5.49 6.13
CA GLY A 38 -3.52 5.50 7.14
C GLY A 38 -3.87 4.11 7.67
N GLY A 39 -3.32 3.04 7.07
CA GLY A 39 -3.53 1.68 7.57
C GLY A 39 -5.00 1.26 7.57
N VAL A 40 -5.79 1.80 6.64
CA VAL A 40 -7.25 1.73 6.57
C VAL A 40 -7.91 2.40 7.76
N SER A 41 -7.87 1.76 8.92
CA SER A 41 -8.48 2.21 10.18
C SER A 41 -7.44 2.55 11.24
N GLY A 42 -6.19 2.82 10.83
CA GLY A 42 -5.06 3.01 11.73
C GLY A 42 -4.48 1.70 12.26
N HIS A 43 -4.62 0.59 11.55
CA HIS A 43 -4.06 -0.69 11.99
C HIS A 43 -2.54 -0.71 11.77
N ALA A 44 -1.79 -0.97 12.84
CA ALA A 44 -0.34 -1.00 12.86
C ALA A 44 0.24 -1.99 11.84
N ASN A 45 -0.34 -3.18 11.71
CA ASN A 45 0.08 -4.18 10.73
C ASN A 45 -0.05 -3.68 9.27
N HIS A 46 -1.12 -2.95 8.94
CA HIS A 46 -1.32 -2.35 7.62
C HIS A 46 -0.33 -1.20 7.36
N ILE A 47 -0.06 -0.38 8.37
CA ILE A 47 0.92 0.71 8.30
C ILE A 47 2.33 0.16 8.10
N SER A 48 2.69 -0.94 8.78
CA SER A 48 3.96 -1.63 8.58
C SER A 48 4.12 -2.12 7.13
N LEU A 49 3.05 -2.59 6.49
CA LEU A 49 3.07 -2.98 5.08
C LEU A 49 3.30 -1.80 4.13
N TYR A 50 2.59 -0.70 4.33
CA TYR A 50 2.84 0.53 3.56
C TYR A 50 4.29 1.00 3.73
N THR A 51 4.77 1.02 4.98
CA THR A 51 6.13 1.43 5.33
C THR A 51 7.17 0.54 4.66
N ALA A 52 7.00 -0.79 4.70
CA ALA A 52 7.92 -1.76 4.09
C ALA A 52 8.05 -1.58 2.58
N LEU A 53 6.96 -1.24 1.88
CA LEU A 53 6.96 -1.02 0.44
C LEU A 53 7.47 0.38 0.04
N ARG A 54 7.32 1.37 0.92
CA ARG A 54 7.71 2.77 0.66
C ARG A 54 9.16 3.08 1.07
N TYR A 55 9.73 2.35 2.04
CA TYR A 55 11.05 2.67 2.59
C TYR A 55 12.18 2.47 1.57
N LYS A 56 12.58 3.58 0.93
CA LYS A 56 13.73 3.73 0.01
C LYS A 56 15.09 3.29 0.59
N TYR A 57 15.22 3.08 1.90
CA TYR A 57 16.53 3.10 2.58
C TYR A 57 17.07 1.76 3.10
N CYS A 58 16.25 0.72 3.33
CA CYS A 58 16.76 -0.51 3.95
C CYS A 58 17.19 -1.59 2.95
N CYS A 59 16.69 -1.56 1.72
CA CYS A 59 17.08 -2.52 0.70
C CYS A 59 17.14 -1.81 -0.66
N PHE A 60 18.34 -1.37 -1.04
CA PHE A 60 18.64 -0.86 -2.39
C PHE A 60 18.08 -1.80 -3.49
N GLU A 61 17.99 -3.11 -3.18
CA GLU A 61 17.46 -4.16 -4.04
C GLU A 61 15.95 -4.04 -4.34
N ILE A 62 15.11 -3.63 -3.39
CA ILE A 62 13.64 -3.63 -3.60
C ILE A 62 13.23 -2.51 -4.55
N PHE A 63 13.82 -1.33 -4.38
CA PHE A 63 13.58 -0.19 -5.28
C PHE A 63 14.10 -0.49 -6.69
N ILE A 64 15.30 -1.04 -6.82
CA ILE A 64 15.85 -1.50 -8.11
C ILE A 64 14.96 -2.58 -8.71
N LEU A 65 14.42 -3.50 -7.91
CA LEU A 65 13.57 -4.58 -8.41
C LEU A 65 12.21 -4.05 -8.91
N PHE A 66 11.54 -3.15 -8.18
CA PHE A 66 10.31 -2.51 -8.66
C PHE A 66 10.54 -1.74 -9.97
N LEU A 67 11.69 -1.05 -10.07
CA LEU A 67 12.11 -0.35 -11.28
C LEU A 67 12.41 -1.31 -12.43
N TRP A 68 13.09 -2.42 -12.16
CA TRP A 68 13.53 -3.39 -13.18
C TRP A 68 12.39 -4.30 -13.66
N LEU A 69 11.44 -4.67 -12.79
CA LEU A 69 10.24 -5.43 -13.14
C LEU A 69 9.09 -4.57 -13.70
N GLY A 70 9.19 -3.23 -13.63
CA GLY A 70 8.08 -2.34 -13.99
C GLY A 70 6.82 -2.60 -13.16
N CYS A 71 6.99 -3.05 -11.91
CA CYS A 71 5.88 -3.44 -11.06
C CYS A 71 5.20 -2.18 -10.52
N ARG A 72 3.89 -2.04 -10.74
CA ARG A 72 3.12 -0.90 -10.24
C ARG A 72 2.60 -1.16 -8.84
N VAL A 73 2.53 -0.13 -8.00
CA VAL A 73 1.95 -0.23 -6.66
C VAL A 73 0.76 0.71 -6.54
N LEU A 74 -0.40 0.14 -6.25
CA LEU A 74 -1.62 0.88 -5.91
C LEU A 74 -1.84 0.81 -4.42
N VAL A 75 -2.20 1.94 -3.82
CA VAL A 75 -2.55 2.01 -2.41
C VAL A 75 -4.04 2.28 -2.25
N LEU A 76 -4.66 1.58 -1.31
CA LEU A 76 -6.01 1.85 -0.87
C LEU A 76 -5.97 3.07 0.06
N GLU A 77 -6.52 4.17 -0.42
CA GLU A 77 -6.68 5.40 0.36
C GLU A 77 -7.61 5.16 1.56
N SER A 78 -7.14 5.56 2.74
CA SER A 78 -7.90 5.47 3.98
C SER A 78 -8.99 6.53 4.03
N VAL A 79 -10.24 6.08 4.15
CA VAL A 79 -11.38 6.96 4.41
C VAL A 79 -11.61 7.18 5.91
N ASN A 80 -12.27 8.28 6.26
CA ASN A 80 -12.65 8.59 7.63
C ASN A 80 -13.43 7.44 8.28
N LEU A 81 -13.04 7.05 9.50
CA LEU A 81 -13.72 6.01 10.29
C LEU A 81 -15.21 6.25 10.41
N PHE A 82 -15.66 7.50 10.63
CA PHE A 82 -17.08 7.81 10.73
C PHE A 82 -17.83 7.36 9.47
N ARG A 83 -17.31 7.67 8.28
CA ARG A 83 -17.93 7.27 7.01
C ARG A 83 -18.06 5.76 6.86
N LYS A 84 -17.16 4.98 7.44
CA LYS A 84 -17.24 3.50 7.42
C LYS A 84 -18.42 2.96 8.21
N TYR A 85 -18.85 3.67 9.26
CA TYR A 85 -19.81 3.16 10.24
C TYR A 85 -21.15 3.92 10.28
N ILE A 86 -21.34 4.96 9.48
CA ILE A 86 -22.65 5.63 9.34
C ILE A 86 -23.67 4.84 8.48
N SER A 87 -23.32 3.65 7.99
CA SER A 87 -24.22 2.74 7.26
C SER A 87 -24.84 3.41 6.01
N VAL A 88 -26.12 3.17 5.73
CA VAL A 88 -26.85 3.69 4.55
C VAL A 88 -26.81 5.23 4.45
N LEU A 89 -26.53 5.93 5.56
CA LEU A 89 -26.35 7.38 5.55
C LEU A 89 -25.10 7.84 4.79
N ASP A 90 -24.15 6.94 4.49
CA ASP A 90 -23.01 7.27 3.64
C ASP A 90 -23.38 7.35 2.14
N VAL A 91 -24.52 6.78 1.72
CA VAL A 91 -24.91 6.72 0.29
C VAL A 91 -24.93 8.10 -0.38
N PRO A 92 -25.56 9.15 0.21
CA PRO A 92 -25.54 10.48 -0.40
C PRO A 92 -24.14 11.07 -0.51
N ILE A 93 -23.29 10.86 0.51
CA ILE A 93 -21.91 11.37 0.55
C ILE A 93 -21.05 10.67 -0.51
N SER A 94 -21.19 9.35 -0.62
CA SER A 94 -20.51 8.53 -1.63
C SER A 94 -20.94 8.85 -3.06
N CYS A 95 -22.18 9.30 -3.27
CA CYS A 95 -22.64 9.76 -4.59
C CYS A 95 -22.10 11.14 -4.99
N LEU A 96 -21.73 11.98 -4.01
CA LEU A 96 -21.25 13.34 -4.26
C LEU A 96 -19.73 13.44 -4.42
N LEU A 97 -18.98 12.47 -3.90
CA LEU A 97 -17.52 12.46 -3.96
C LEU A 97 -17.00 11.84 -5.27
N PRO A 98 -15.90 12.38 -5.82
CA PRO A 98 -15.22 11.75 -6.94
C PRO A 98 -14.68 10.37 -6.53
N ARG A 99 -14.59 9.46 -7.52
CA ARG A 99 -13.96 8.16 -7.33
C ARG A 99 -12.47 8.31 -7.57
N ASP A 100 -11.72 8.49 -6.50
CA ASP A 100 -10.28 8.68 -6.60
C ASP A 100 -9.57 7.32 -6.65
N ALA A 101 -8.68 7.19 -7.63
CA ALA A 101 -7.70 6.12 -7.73
C ALA A 101 -6.33 6.77 -7.71
N LEU A 102 -5.63 6.71 -6.57
CA LEU A 102 -4.30 7.28 -6.43
C LEU A 102 -3.24 6.25 -6.84
N PHE A 103 -2.57 6.51 -7.95
CA PHE A 103 -1.41 5.77 -8.40
C PHE A 103 -0.16 6.35 -7.73
N ILE A 104 0.62 5.53 -7.03
CA ILE A 104 1.98 5.93 -6.66
C ILE A 104 2.84 5.67 -7.89
N LEU A 105 2.87 6.64 -8.81
CA LEU A 105 3.79 6.63 -9.94
C LEU A 105 5.23 6.78 -9.43
N THR A 106 6.17 6.17 -10.13
CA THR A 106 7.59 6.47 -9.90
C THR A 106 7.88 7.92 -10.30
N GLU A 107 8.94 8.51 -9.76
CA GLU A 107 9.34 9.89 -10.05
C GLU A 107 9.55 10.11 -11.57
N GLU A 108 10.04 9.07 -12.27
CA GLU A 108 10.21 9.03 -13.73
C GLU A 108 8.88 8.99 -14.50
N GLU A 109 7.90 8.21 -14.05
CA GLU A 109 6.55 8.19 -14.65
C GLU A 109 5.81 9.53 -14.43
N THR A 110 6.12 10.23 -13.35
CA THR A 110 5.57 11.56 -13.05
C THR A 110 6.13 12.63 -13.99
N GLU A 111 7.41 12.51 -14.39
CA GLU A 111 8.01 13.40 -15.40
C GLU A 111 7.51 13.12 -16.82
N GLN A 112 7.22 11.85 -17.17
CA GLN A 112 6.65 11.51 -18.49
C GLN A 112 5.17 11.90 -18.67
N ALA A 113 4.45 12.14 -17.58
CA ALA A 113 3.04 12.53 -17.61
C ALA A 113 2.81 14.06 -17.60
N ARG A 114 3.89 14.86 -17.61
CA ARG A 114 3.86 16.33 -17.59
C ARG A 114 4.15 16.92 -18.97
#